data_AF-A0A0X8JU96-F1
#
_entry.id   AF-A0A0X8JU96-F1
#
_cell.length_a   1.000
_cell.length_b   1.000
_cell.length_c   1.000
_cell.angle_alpha   90.00
_cell.angle_beta   90.00
_cell.angle_gamma   90.00
#
_symmetry.space_group_name_H-M   'P 1'
#
loop_
_entity.id
_entity.type
_entity.pdbx_description
1 polymer ?
#
loop_
_entity_poly.entity_id
_entity_poly.type
_entity_poly.pdbx_seq_one_letter_code
_entity_poly.pdbx_strand_id
1 'polypeptide(L)'
;MKRKILILISFCFFMLISCGNKEEQKIEKNFDDTMKIMKTGDYNKVKKMSSNLSEEEFSIIEEGFKRIKYKIKKVEVNGDKAQMDLKVNYPNITSVMPEYYIQIKDKAKFIESKQMTDEQARQEIIKFTKSFFAQKFKENKVNFVNENFKINYVKDGDKWLLNANENKDLIKLFSLGIASQ
;
A
#
# COMPACT_ATOMS: atom_id res chain seq x y z
N MET A 1 9.42 1.02 18.72
CA MET A 1 9.13 0.36 17.43
C MET A 1 7.71 -0.20 17.27
N LYS A 2 6.81 -0.11 18.27
CA LYS A 2 5.42 -0.62 18.15
C LYS A 2 4.41 0.37 17.54
N ARG A 3 4.71 1.68 17.57
CA ARG A 3 3.80 2.75 17.09
C ARG A 3 3.82 2.98 15.57
N LYS A 4 4.92 2.66 14.87
CA LYS A 4 5.08 2.90 13.42
C LYS A 4 4.40 1.85 12.55
N ILE A 5 4.21 0.64 13.07
CA ILE A 5 3.45 -0.42 12.40
C ILE A 5 1.93 -0.15 12.50
N LEU A 6 1.48 0.58 13.53
CA LEU A 6 0.07 0.94 13.71
C LEU A 6 -0.49 1.85 12.61
N ILE A 7 0.35 2.63 11.92
CA ILE A 7 -0.06 3.56 10.86
C ILE A 7 -0.55 2.82 9.60
N LEU A 8 -0.04 1.60 9.38
CA LEU A 8 -0.51 0.69 8.31
C LEU A 8 -1.83 -0.04 8.66
N ILE A 9 -2.30 0.04 9.91
CA ILE A 9 -3.32 -0.85 10.49
C ILE A 9 -4.59 -0.07 10.88
N SER A 10 -4.98 0.91 10.06
CA SER A 10 -6.34 1.49 10.14
C SER A 10 -7.01 1.48 8.76
N PHE A 11 -6.80 0.41 7.99
CA PHE A 11 -7.57 0.09 6.80
C PHE A 11 -8.96 -0.46 7.16
N CYS A 12 -9.68 0.23 8.05
CA CYS A 12 -11.13 0.04 8.18
C CYS A 12 -11.77 0.70 6.95
N PHE A 13 -11.73 0.01 5.81
CA PHE A 13 -12.39 0.43 4.56
C PHE A 13 -13.90 0.50 4.79
N PHE A 14 -14.39 1.61 5.30
CA PHE A 14 -15.80 1.94 5.28
C PHE A 14 -16.18 2.34 3.87
N MET A 15 -16.53 1.37 3.03
CA MET A 15 -17.20 1.65 1.76
C MET A 15 -18.58 1.02 1.73
N LEU A 16 -19.56 1.90 1.54
CA LEU A 16 -20.98 1.64 1.37
C LEU A 16 -21.19 0.63 0.24
N ILE A 17 -21.86 -0.50 0.52
CA ILE A 17 -22.25 -1.44 -0.52
C ILE A 17 -23.77 -1.49 -0.59
N SER A 18 -24.24 -1.27 -1.82
CA SER A 18 -25.62 -1.32 -2.31
C SER A 18 -26.35 -2.62 -1.97
N CYS A 19 -27.65 -2.50 -1.71
CA CYS A 19 -28.61 -3.61 -1.71
C CYS A 19 -28.67 -4.29 -3.10
N GLY A 20 -28.82 -5.63 -3.14
CA GLY A 20 -29.28 -6.36 -4.34
C GLY A 20 -28.41 -7.49 -4.91
N ASN A 21 -27.12 -7.61 -4.53
CA ASN A 21 -26.21 -8.62 -5.10
C ASN A 21 -25.86 -9.76 -4.12
N LYS A 22 -25.46 -10.94 -4.64
CA LYS A 22 -24.88 -12.05 -3.85
C LYS A 22 -23.68 -11.55 -3.05
N GLU A 23 -23.48 -12.08 -1.83
CA GLU A 23 -22.45 -11.59 -0.91
C GLU A 23 -21.05 -11.58 -1.53
N GLU A 24 -20.72 -12.57 -2.36
CA GLU A 24 -19.46 -12.64 -3.11
C GLU A 24 -19.23 -11.37 -3.96
N GLN A 25 -20.25 -10.95 -4.71
CA GLN A 25 -20.17 -9.79 -5.60
C GLN A 25 -20.01 -8.48 -4.82
N LYS A 26 -20.57 -8.40 -3.60
CA LYS A 26 -20.35 -7.24 -2.71
C LYS A 26 -18.88 -7.14 -2.32
N ILE A 27 -18.28 -8.26 -1.94
CA ILE A 27 -16.86 -8.33 -1.53
C ILE A 27 -15.95 -8.01 -2.73
N GLU A 28 -16.21 -8.60 -3.91
CA GLU A 28 -15.47 -8.29 -5.13
C GLU A 28 -15.52 -6.79 -5.46
N LYS A 29 -16.71 -6.20 -5.45
CA LYS A 29 -16.90 -4.78 -5.71
C LYS A 29 -16.17 -3.91 -4.69
N ASN A 30 -16.22 -4.26 -3.40
CA ASN A 30 -15.53 -3.53 -2.35
C ASN A 30 -14.00 -3.51 -2.56
N PHE A 31 -13.42 -4.66 -2.91
CA PHE A 31 -11.99 -4.77 -3.23
C PHE A 31 -11.65 -3.98 -4.50
N ASP A 32 -12.47 -4.09 -5.55
CA ASP A 32 -12.26 -3.37 -6.79
C ASP A 32 -12.30 -1.86 -6.61
N ASP A 33 -13.29 -1.35 -5.87
CA ASP A 33 -13.43 0.08 -5.60
C ASP A 33 -12.23 0.60 -4.80
N THR A 34 -11.74 -0.20 -3.84
CA THR A 34 -10.50 0.10 -3.09
C THR A 34 -9.31 0.23 -4.02
N MET A 35 -9.08 -0.79 -4.84
CA MET A 35 -7.93 -0.83 -5.73
C MET A 35 -8.01 0.25 -6.82
N LYS A 36 -9.20 0.59 -7.31
CA LYS A 36 -9.41 1.72 -8.23
C LYS A 36 -8.95 3.02 -7.61
N ILE A 37 -9.34 3.30 -6.36
CA ILE A 37 -8.92 4.52 -5.66
C ILE A 37 -7.40 4.54 -5.51
N MET A 38 -6.79 3.45 -5.03
CA MET A 38 -5.33 3.36 -4.87
C MET A 38 -4.59 3.61 -6.20
N LYS A 39 -5.10 3.08 -7.31
CA LYS A 39 -4.52 3.25 -8.64
C LYS A 39 -4.66 4.65 -9.22
N THR A 40 -5.52 5.50 -8.68
CA THR A 40 -5.60 6.89 -9.15
C THR A 40 -4.33 7.68 -8.83
N GLY A 41 -3.61 7.32 -7.75
CA GLY A 41 -2.55 8.17 -7.22
C GLY A 41 -3.06 9.49 -6.65
N ASP A 42 -4.35 9.63 -6.39
CA ASP A 42 -4.94 10.85 -5.81
C ASP A 42 -4.98 10.74 -4.29
N TYR A 43 -4.07 11.46 -3.63
CA TYR A 43 -3.98 11.49 -2.17
C TYR A 43 -5.31 11.88 -1.51
N ASN A 44 -6.08 12.82 -2.10
CA ASN A 44 -7.33 13.26 -1.51
C ASN A 44 -8.42 12.20 -1.54
N LYS A 45 -8.36 11.26 -2.49
CA LYS A 45 -9.24 10.08 -2.50
C LYS A 45 -8.71 9.00 -1.55
N VAL A 46 -7.40 8.80 -1.50
CA VAL A 46 -6.78 7.79 -0.63
C VAL A 46 -6.91 8.13 0.86
N LYS A 47 -6.72 9.39 1.26
CA LYS A 47 -6.86 9.84 2.64
C LYS A 47 -8.28 9.69 3.19
N LYS A 48 -9.31 9.66 2.32
CA LYS A 48 -10.70 9.36 2.73
C LYS A 48 -10.86 7.89 3.16
N MET A 49 -9.96 7.02 2.74
CA MET A 49 -9.94 5.60 3.11
C MET A 49 -9.03 5.31 4.32
N SER A 50 -8.09 6.21 4.64
CA SER A 50 -7.15 6.07 5.77
C SER A 50 -6.77 7.44 6.34
N SER A 51 -7.04 7.63 7.63
CA SER A 51 -6.80 8.90 8.33
C SER A 51 -5.32 9.17 8.67
N ASN A 52 -4.45 8.16 8.54
CA ASN A 52 -3.10 8.19 9.14
C ASN A 52 -1.95 8.21 8.13
N LEU A 53 -2.25 8.11 6.82
CA LEU A 53 -1.23 8.22 5.78
C LEU A 53 -1.00 9.70 5.44
N SER A 54 0.22 10.20 5.62
CA SER A 54 0.55 11.56 5.21
C SER A 54 0.69 11.68 3.69
N GLU A 55 0.48 12.88 3.16
CA GLU A 55 0.68 13.17 1.73
C GLU A 55 2.13 12.90 1.31
N GLU A 56 3.08 13.22 2.20
CA GLU A 56 4.51 13.00 1.98
C GLU A 56 4.81 11.52 1.78
N GLU A 57 4.35 10.66 2.72
CA GLU A 57 4.52 9.20 2.64
C GLU A 57 3.83 8.61 1.40
N PHE A 58 2.61 9.07 1.09
CA PHE A 58 1.89 8.63 -0.09
C PHE A 58 2.62 9.00 -1.39
N SER A 59 3.18 10.21 -1.47
CA SER A 59 3.87 10.69 -2.67
C SER A 59 5.12 9.89 -3.04
N ILE A 60 5.67 9.13 -2.10
CA ILE A 60 6.81 8.23 -2.32
C ILE A 60 6.38 6.92 -2.99
N ILE A 61 5.19 6.42 -2.64
CA ILE A 61 4.71 5.08 -3.01
C ILE A 61 3.60 5.10 -4.07
N GLU A 62 3.03 6.27 -4.39
CA GLU A 62 1.91 6.43 -5.33
C GLU A 62 2.15 5.80 -6.70
N GLU A 63 3.38 5.91 -7.21
CA GLU A 63 3.77 5.36 -8.52
C GLU A 63 3.78 3.83 -8.49
N GLY A 64 4.14 3.24 -7.35
CA GLY A 64 4.04 1.81 -7.14
C GLY A 64 2.60 1.33 -7.16
N PHE A 65 1.69 2.04 -6.49
CA PHE A 65 0.27 1.69 -6.44
C PHE A 65 -0.42 1.75 -7.81
N LYS A 66 -0.11 2.76 -8.63
CA LYS A 66 -0.60 2.88 -10.01
C LYS A 66 -0.26 1.64 -10.86
N ARG A 67 0.83 0.94 -10.54
CA ARG A 67 1.37 -0.19 -11.32
C ARG A 67 0.88 -1.55 -10.86
N ILE A 68 0.14 -1.64 -9.75
CA ILE A 68 -0.40 -2.91 -9.26
C ILE A 68 -1.43 -3.46 -10.26
N LYS A 69 -1.29 -4.74 -10.61
CA LYS A 69 -2.28 -5.50 -11.37
C LYS A 69 -2.78 -6.65 -10.51
N TYR A 70 -4.05 -6.96 -10.60
CA TYR A 70 -4.62 -8.09 -9.87
C TYR A 70 -5.74 -8.73 -10.69
N LYS A 71 -6.05 -9.98 -10.38
CA LYS A 71 -7.22 -10.72 -10.86
C LYS A 71 -7.82 -11.50 -9.69
N ILE A 72 -9.06 -11.18 -9.34
CA ILE A 72 -9.86 -11.99 -8.41
C ILE A 72 -10.08 -13.35 -9.08
N LYS A 73 -9.80 -14.42 -8.33
CA LYS A 73 -9.93 -15.80 -8.79
C LYS A 73 -11.21 -16.42 -8.28
N LYS A 74 -11.48 -16.24 -6.98
CA LYS A 74 -12.60 -16.82 -6.28
C LYS A 74 -12.92 -16.00 -5.05
N VAL A 75 -14.19 -15.92 -4.71
CA VAL A 75 -14.66 -15.50 -3.39
C VAL A 75 -15.54 -16.62 -2.85
N GLU A 76 -15.25 -17.05 -1.63
CA GLU A 76 -16.03 -18.05 -0.89
C GLU A 76 -16.60 -17.41 0.36
N VAL A 77 -17.92 -17.49 0.54
CA VAL A 77 -18.64 -16.95 1.70
C VAL A 77 -19.14 -18.12 2.56
N ASN A 78 -18.81 -18.09 3.84
CA ASN A 78 -19.18 -19.09 4.84
C ASN A 78 -19.72 -18.39 6.09
N GLY A 79 -21.03 -18.12 6.09
CA GLY A 79 -21.68 -17.34 7.15
C GLY A 79 -21.12 -15.92 7.22
N ASP A 80 -20.58 -15.56 8.38
CA ASP A 80 -19.99 -14.23 8.64
C ASP A 80 -18.50 -14.11 8.26
N LYS A 81 -17.97 -15.09 7.52
CA LYS A 81 -16.60 -15.09 7.04
C LYS A 81 -16.56 -15.25 5.53
N ALA A 82 -15.57 -14.65 4.89
CA ALA A 82 -15.30 -14.92 3.49
C ALA A 82 -13.80 -14.95 3.21
N GLN A 83 -13.39 -15.71 2.19
CA GLN A 83 -12.03 -15.74 1.68
C GLN A 83 -12.03 -15.38 0.19
N MET A 84 -11.16 -14.46 -0.19
CA MET A 84 -10.91 -14.05 -1.56
C MET A 84 -9.52 -14.49 -2.00
N ASP A 85 -9.46 -15.27 -3.07
CA ASP A 85 -8.22 -15.65 -3.73
C ASP A 85 -7.93 -14.66 -4.87
N LEU A 86 -6.70 -14.15 -4.91
CA LEU A 86 -6.24 -13.17 -5.88
C LEU A 86 -4.95 -13.63 -6.52
N LYS A 87 -4.80 -13.38 -7.83
CA LYS A 87 -3.48 -13.34 -8.47
C LYS A 87 -3.05 -11.89 -8.57
N VAL A 88 -1.93 -11.53 -7.97
CA VAL A 88 -1.39 -10.17 -7.97
C VAL A 88 -0.08 -10.10 -8.76
N ASN A 89 0.16 -8.94 -9.37
CA ASN A 89 1.42 -8.55 -9.95
C ASN A 89 1.71 -7.12 -9.52
N TYR A 90 2.65 -6.94 -8.60
CA TYR A 90 2.94 -5.65 -7.97
C TYR A 90 4.44 -5.36 -8.00
N PRO A 91 4.82 -4.07 -7.99
CA PRO A 91 6.22 -3.72 -7.87
C PRO A 91 6.72 -4.02 -6.46
N ASN A 92 7.88 -4.66 -6.37
CA ASN A 92 8.58 -4.91 -5.13
C ASN A 92 9.81 -4.00 -5.05
N ILE A 93 9.74 -2.98 -4.21
CA ILE A 93 10.80 -1.97 -4.08
C ILE A 93 12.02 -2.49 -3.32
N THR A 94 11.97 -3.67 -2.70
CA THR A 94 13.14 -4.27 -2.03
C THR A 94 14.31 -4.49 -3.00
N SER A 95 14.06 -4.61 -4.31
CA SER A 95 15.12 -4.76 -5.32
C SER A 95 16.03 -3.53 -5.44
N VAL A 96 15.55 -2.35 -5.05
CA VAL A 96 16.30 -1.09 -5.15
C VAL A 96 16.70 -0.53 -3.78
N MET A 97 16.30 -1.18 -2.69
CA MET A 97 16.64 -0.76 -1.32
C MET A 97 18.14 -0.76 -1.01
N PRO A 98 18.96 -1.73 -1.48
CA PRO A 98 20.41 -1.67 -1.26
C PRO A 98 21.04 -0.39 -1.82
N GLU A 99 20.65 0.02 -3.02
CA GLU A 99 21.12 1.25 -3.65
C GLU A 99 20.58 2.49 -2.90
N TYR A 100 19.30 2.48 -2.54
CA TYR A 100 18.69 3.54 -1.73
C TYR A 100 19.46 3.77 -0.43
N TYR A 101 19.79 2.71 0.30
CA TYR A 101 20.50 2.80 1.58
C TYR A 101 21.92 3.36 1.45
N ILE A 102 22.60 3.13 0.33
CA ILE A 102 23.91 3.73 0.06
C ILE A 102 23.74 5.23 -0.18
N GLN A 103 22.85 5.60 -1.11
CA GLN A 103 22.69 7.00 -1.51
C GLN A 103 22.07 7.88 -0.40
N ILE A 104 21.15 7.34 0.41
CA ILE A 104 20.57 8.09 1.54
C ILE A 104 21.61 8.36 2.63
N LYS A 105 22.59 7.47 2.83
CA LYS A 105 23.70 7.71 3.77
C LYS A 105 24.59 8.85 3.28
N ASP A 106 24.88 8.90 1.99
CA ASP A 106 25.66 9.99 1.41
C ASP A 106 24.88 11.31 1.44
N LYS A 107 23.56 11.25 1.23
CA LYS A 107 22.67 12.40 1.44
C LYS A 107 22.67 12.89 2.88
N ALA A 108 22.66 11.99 3.86
CA ALA A 108 22.74 12.34 5.28
C ALA A 108 24.05 13.05 5.61
N LYS A 109 25.20 12.53 5.16
CA LYS A 109 26.51 13.19 5.32
C LYS A 109 26.53 14.59 4.69
N PHE A 110 25.92 14.75 3.52
CA PHE A 110 25.78 16.06 2.88
C PHE A 110 24.97 17.03 3.74
N ILE A 111 23.82 16.60 4.27
CA ILE A 111 22.96 17.40 5.16
C ILE A 111 23.74 17.84 6.40
N GLU A 112 24.45 16.90 7.05
CA GLU A 112 25.30 17.17 8.21
C GLU A 112 26.39 18.20 7.89
N SER A 113 27.08 18.06 6.75
CA SER A 113 28.13 18.99 6.32
C SER A 113 27.63 20.42 6.07
N LYS A 114 26.33 20.58 5.79
CA LYS A 114 25.67 21.87 5.55
C LYS A 114 25.05 22.46 6.82
N GLN A 115 25.14 21.77 7.96
CA GLN A 115 24.58 22.21 9.25
C GLN A 115 23.11 22.64 9.12
N MET A 116 22.34 21.89 8.32
CA MET A 116 20.93 22.16 8.10
C MET A 116 20.12 22.00 9.39
N THR A 117 19.03 22.75 9.53
CA THR A 117 18.05 22.52 10.60
C THR A 117 17.31 21.20 10.37
N ASP A 118 16.70 20.65 11.43
CA ASP A 118 15.92 19.40 11.34
C ASP A 118 14.83 19.46 10.26
N GLU A 119 14.17 20.61 10.10
CA GLU A 119 13.14 20.79 9.07
C GLU A 119 13.74 20.80 7.66
N GLN A 120 14.86 21.50 7.44
CA GLN A 120 15.56 21.48 6.16
C GLN A 120 16.06 20.08 5.80
N ALA A 121 16.63 19.36 6.78
CA ALA A 121 17.06 17.99 6.63
C ALA A 121 15.89 17.07 6.24
N ARG A 122 14.75 17.20 6.92
CA ARG A 122 13.53 16.44 6.60
C ARG A 122 13.09 16.65 5.15
N GLN A 123 13.00 17.91 4.70
CA GLN A 123 12.58 18.23 3.33
C GLN A 123 13.55 17.68 2.29
N GLU A 124 14.86 17.75 2.53
CA GLU A 124 15.87 17.19 1.64
C GLU A 124 15.81 15.66 1.55
N ILE A 125 15.54 14.97 2.66
CA ILE A 125 15.36 13.51 2.71
C ILE A 125 14.09 13.09 1.95
N ILE A 126 12.97 13.80 2.15
CA ILE A 126 11.70 13.52 1.44
C ILE A 126 11.90 13.72 -0.07
N LYS A 127 12.48 14.86 -0.48
CA LYS A 127 12.74 15.18 -1.88
C LYS A 127 13.66 14.15 -2.53
N PHE A 128 14.74 13.76 -1.85
CA PHE A 128 15.63 12.71 -2.32
C PHE A 128 14.88 11.38 -2.48
N THR A 129 14.14 10.96 -1.46
CA THR A 129 13.44 9.67 -1.45
C THR A 129 12.41 9.58 -2.57
N LYS A 130 11.59 10.63 -2.74
CA LYS A 130 10.62 10.72 -3.84
C LYS A 130 11.30 10.65 -5.21
N SER A 131 12.39 11.41 -5.40
CA SER A 131 13.12 11.44 -6.68
C SER A 131 13.76 10.09 -7.00
N PHE A 132 14.36 9.44 -6.00
CA PHE A 132 14.98 8.12 -6.14
C PHE A 132 13.96 7.10 -6.65
N PHE A 133 12.84 6.90 -5.95
CA PHE A 133 11.86 5.89 -6.35
C PHE A 133 11.19 6.22 -7.68
N ALA A 134 10.82 7.49 -7.92
CA ALA A 134 10.26 7.91 -9.21
C ALA A 134 11.21 7.59 -10.38
N GLN A 135 12.51 7.83 -10.21
CA GLN A 135 13.52 7.49 -11.20
C GLN A 135 13.61 5.97 -11.41
N LYS A 136 13.65 5.16 -10.34
CA LYS A 136 13.71 3.69 -10.48
C LYS A 136 12.48 3.10 -11.16
N PHE A 137 11.31 3.67 -10.93
CA PHE A 137 10.09 3.30 -11.66
C PHE A 137 10.14 3.70 -13.14
N LYS A 138 10.68 4.88 -13.46
CA LYS A 138 10.85 5.35 -14.85
C LYS A 138 11.86 4.51 -15.63
N GLU A 139 12.95 4.09 -14.97
CA GLU A 139 14.01 3.26 -15.55
C GLU A 139 13.68 1.76 -15.59
N ASN A 140 12.50 1.36 -15.12
CA ASN A 140 12.09 -0.05 -14.98
C ASN A 140 13.10 -0.89 -14.17
N LYS A 141 13.71 -0.30 -13.13
CA LYS A 141 14.66 -0.97 -12.23
C LYS A 141 14.00 -1.62 -11.01
N VAL A 142 12.73 -1.31 -10.76
CA VAL A 142 11.93 -1.96 -9.72
C VAL A 142 11.40 -3.29 -10.24
N ASN A 143 11.71 -4.38 -9.54
CA ASN A 143 11.23 -5.70 -9.92
C ASN A 143 9.73 -5.83 -9.69
N PHE A 144 9.08 -6.68 -10.49
CA PHE A 144 7.70 -7.07 -10.26
C PHE A 144 7.64 -8.50 -9.72
N VAL A 145 6.73 -8.72 -8.78
CA VAL A 145 6.49 -10.02 -8.17
C VAL A 145 5.09 -10.48 -8.55
N ASN A 146 4.98 -11.75 -8.95
CA ASN A 146 3.72 -12.40 -9.29
C ASN A 146 3.37 -13.45 -8.23
N GLU A 147 2.32 -13.23 -7.47
CA GLU A 147 1.96 -14.06 -6.31
C GLU A 147 0.46 -14.32 -6.25
N ASN A 148 0.07 -15.40 -5.57
CA ASN A 148 -1.32 -15.63 -5.22
C ASN A 148 -1.52 -15.22 -3.77
N PHE A 149 -2.50 -14.34 -3.52
CA PHE A 149 -2.84 -13.84 -2.20
C PHE A 149 -4.18 -14.39 -1.74
N LYS A 150 -4.29 -14.56 -0.43
CA LYS A 150 -5.54 -14.91 0.23
C LYS A 150 -5.95 -13.80 1.18
N ILE A 151 -7.15 -13.28 0.96
CA ILE A 151 -7.70 -12.21 1.77
C ILE A 151 -8.93 -12.70 2.50
N ASN A 152 -8.90 -12.60 3.82
CA ASN A 152 -10.00 -12.94 4.71
C ASN A 152 -10.81 -11.69 5.05
N TYR A 153 -12.12 -11.84 4.97
CA TYR A 153 -13.12 -10.85 5.35
C TYR A 153 -13.98 -11.38 6.51
N VAL A 154 -14.44 -10.46 7.35
CA VAL A 154 -15.41 -10.73 8.42
C VAL A 154 -16.62 -9.82 8.23
N LYS A 155 -17.82 -10.36 8.43
CA LYS A 155 -19.07 -9.62 8.34
C LYS A 155 -19.34 -8.90 9.67
N ASP A 156 -19.72 -7.63 9.58
CA ASP A 156 -20.18 -6.79 10.68
C ASP A 156 -21.46 -6.06 10.24
N GLY A 157 -22.60 -6.55 10.73
CA GLY A 157 -23.92 -6.17 10.21
C GLY A 157 -24.04 -6.48 8.71
N ASP A 158 -24.32 -5.45 7.91
CA ASP A 158 -24.43 -5.57 6.44
C ASP A 158 -23.11 -5.30 5.71
N LYS A 159 -22.00 -5.13 6.43
CA LYS A 159 -20.70 -4.74 5.87
C LYS A 159 -19.71 -5.88 5.95
N TRP A 160 -18.83 -5.96 4.95
CA TRP A 160 -17.66 -6.83 4.95
C TRP A 160 -16.41 -6.01 5.28
N LEU A 161 -15.66 -6.45 6.29
CA LEU A 161 -14.51 -5.74 6.82
C LEU A 161 -13.23 -6.56 6.60
N LEU A 162 -12.13 -5.82 6.41
CA LEU A 162 -10.78 -6.36 6.32
C LEU A 162 -10.04 -6.15 7.64
N ASN A 163 -9.41 -7.20 8.16
CA ASN A 163 -8.49 -7.09 9.28
C ASN A 163 -7.05 -7.22 8.78
N ALA A 164 -6.27 -6.13 8.81
CA ALA A 164 -4.88 -6.16 8.37
C ALA A 164 -4.02 -7.18 9.14
N ASN A 165 -4.31 -7.44 10.43
CA ASN A 165 -3.56 -8.39 11.25
C ASN A 165 -3.76 -9.85 10.81
N GLU A 166 -4.89 -10.14 10.16
CA GLU A 166 -5.20 -11.47 9.60
C GLU A 166 -4.83 -11.57 8.12
N ASN A 167 -4.49 -10.44 7.48
CA ASN A 167 -4.24 -10.31 6.05
C ASN A 167 -2.81 -9.84 5.77
N LYS A 168 -1.82 -10.67 6.12
CA LYS A 168 -0.39 -10.36 5.90
C LYS A 168 -0.07 -10.07 4.43
N ASP A 169 -0.78 -10.73 3.51
CA ASP A 169 -0.66 -10.51 2.07
C ASP A 169 -1.04 -9.07 1.65
N LEU A 170 -2.05 -8.47 2.31
CA LEU A 170 -2.40 -7.08 2.09
C LEU A 170 -1.33 -6.12 2.62
N ILE A 171 -0.77 -6.42 3.80
CA ILE A 171 0.35 -5.64 4.35
C ILE A 171 1.55 -5.68 3.40
N LYS A 172 1.87 -6.87 2.86
CA LYS A 172 2.92 -7.04 1.85
C LYS A 172 2.63 -6.24 0.58
N LEU A 173 1.40 -6.29 0.06
CA LEU A 173 0.98 -5.55 -1.13
C LEU A 173 1.16 -4.05 -0.96
N PHE A 174 0.59 -3.50 0.12
CA PHE A 174 0.53 -2.05 0.34
C PHE A 174 1.85 -1.47 0.85
N SER A 175 2.76 -2.31 1.35
CA SER A 175 4.15 -1.92 1.64
C SER A 175 5.09 -2.11 0.44
N LEU A 176 4.57 -2.53 -0.72
CA LEU A 176 5.36 -2.83 -1.92
C LEU A 176 6.53 -3.80 -1.63
N GLY A 177 6.28 -4.79 -0.77
CA GLY A 177 7.25 -5.81 -0.37
C GLY A 177 8.11 -5.47 0.85
N ILE A 178 8.14 -4.22 1.34
CA ILE A 178 8.99 -3.84 2.49
C ILE A 178 8.60 -4.59 3.76
N ALA A 179 7.30 -4.69 4.06
CA ALA A 179 6.82 -5.29 5.31
C ALA A 179 6.75 -6.83 5.26
N SER A 180 7.40 -7.46 4.28
CA SER A 180 7.47 -8.94 4.15
C SER A 180 8.80 -9.55 4.61
N GLN A 181 9.68 -8.73 5.20
CA GLN A 181 10.94 -9.14 5.83
C GLN A 181 10.80 -9.26 7.35
#